data_AF-A0A8K0W7D5-F1
#
_entry.id   AF-A0A8K0W7D5-F1
#
_cell.length_a   1.000
_cell.length_b   1.000
_cell.length_c   1.000
_cell.angle_alpha   90.00
_cell.angle_beta   90.00
_cell.angle_gamma   90.00
#
_symmetry.space_group_name_H-M   'P 1'
#
loop_
_entity.id
_entity.type
_entity.pdbx_description
1 polymer ?
#
loop_
_entity_poly.entity_id
_entity_poly.type
_entity_poly.pdbx_seq_one_letter_code
_entity_poly.pdbx_strand_id
1 'polypeptide(L)' 'FMVRHKIPTAKYHHFPSPTDTNSFIENQPEGRCVVKASRLAAGKGVVLADTKVEAKAAVDYFMVKRAFGEAGEEIVIE' A
#
# COMPACT_ATOMS: atom_id res chain seq x y z
N PHE A 1 -7.78 -2.24 -13.81
CA PHE A 1 -9.14 -2.23 -14.40
C PHE A 1 -9.69 -0.81 -14.52
N MET A 2 -9.88 -0.10 -13.40
CA MET A 2 -10.54 1.22 -13.38
C MET A 2 -9.90 2.24 -14.35
N VAL A 3 -8.58 2.40 -14.30
CA VAL A 3 -7.83 3.30 -15.20
C VAL A 3 -8.06 2.96 -16.67
N ARG A 4 -7.92 1.68 -17.05
CA ARG A 4 -8.14 1.20 -18.42
C ARG A 4 -9.54 1.52 -18.95
N HIS A 5 -10.55 1.44 -18.09
CA HIS A 5 -11.96 1.67 -18.44
C HIS A 5 -12.45 3.09 -18.16
N LYS A 6 -11.55 4.03 -17.80
CA LYS A 6 -11.90 5.42 -17.46
C LYS A 6 -12.94 5.56 -16.35
N ILE A 7 -12.95 4.63 -15.41
CA ILE A 7 -13.79 4.70 -14.21
C ILE A 7 -13.07 5.59 -13.20
N PRO A 8 -13.72 6.63 -12.64
CA PRO A 8 -13.13 7.49 -11.63
C PRO A 8 -12.57 6.68 -10.45
N THR A 9 -11.30 6.92 -10.11
CA THR A 9 -10.61 6.25 -9.00
C THR A 9 -9.54 7.17 -8.42
N ALA A 10 -9.13 6.90 -7.18
CA ALA A 10 -7.94 7.53 -6.62
C ALA A 10 -6.71 7.20 -7.48
N LYS A 11 -5.76 8.14 -7.55
CA LYS A 11 -4.47 7.84 -8.18
C LYS A 11 -3.78 6.79 -7.31
N TYR A 12 -3.33 5.71 -7.92
CA TYR A 12 -2.70 4.62 -7.20
C TYR A 12 -1.43 4.15 -7.88
N HIS A 13 -0.54 3.57 -7.08
CA HIS A 13 0.67 2.88 -7.55
C HIS A 13 0.72 1.48 -6.90
N HIS A 14 1.08 0.48 -7.70
CA HIS A 14 1.31 -0.89 -7.26
C HIS A 14 2.81 -1.09 -7.00
N PHE A 15 3.13 -1.77 -5.90
CA PHE A 15 4.50 -2.04 -5.49
C PHE A 15 4.72 -3.52 -5.20
N PRO A 16 5.65 -4.18 -5.90
CA PRO A 16 6.05 -5.56 -5.63
C PRO A 16 7.19 -5.67 -4.60
N SER A 17 7.74 -4.55 -4.12
CA SER A 17 8.91 -4.51 -3.23
C SER A 17 8.74 -3.51 -2.09
N PRO A 18 9.08 -3.89 -0.83
CA PRO A 18 9.02 -2.96 0.29
C PRO A 18 10.01 -1.79 0.14
N THR A 19 11.15 -2.00 -0.52
CA THR A 19 12.16 -0.95 -0.73
C THR A 19 11.65 0.15 -1.67
N ASP A 20 11.02 -0.24 -2.78
CA ASP A 20 10.45 0.70 -3.75
C ASP A 20 9.27 1.46 -3.13
N THR A 21 8.47 0.74 -2.35
CA THR A 21 7.35 1.31 -1.60
C THR A 21 7.81 2.38 -0.61
N ASN A 22 8.82 2.07 0.21
CA ASN A 22 9.34 3.01 1.20
C ASN A 22 9.96 4.24 0.56
N SER A 23 10.62 4.07 -0.59
CA SER A 23 11.17 5.18 -1.37
C SER A 23 10.07 6.07 -1.94
N PHE A 24 8.96 5.48 -2.41
CA PHE A 24 7.81 6.24 -2.86
C PHE A 24 7.15 7.03 -1.73
N ILE A 25 6.93 6.42 -0.56
CA ILE A 25 6.37 7.08 0.63
C ILE A 25 7.26 8.26 1.08
N GLU A 26 8.58 8.10 1.02
CA GLU A 26 9.52 9.16 1.40
C GLU A 26 9.38 10.40 0.50
N ASN A 27 9.14 10.17 -0.80
CA ASN A 27 8.99 11.25 -1.78
C ASN A 27 7.59 11.87 -1.81
N GLN A 28 6.60 11.33 -1.08
CA GLN A 28 5.27 11.92 -0.98
C GLN A 28 5.31 13.18 -0.10
N PRO A 29 4.82 14.35 -0.57
CA PRO A 29 4.88 15.60 0.18
C PRO A 29 4.09 15.55 1.49
N GLU A 30 2.88 15.00 1.46
CA GLU A 30 1.94 15.02 2.60
C GLU A 30 2.11 13.80 3.53
N GLY A 31 2.73 12.72 3.05
CA GLY A 31 2.92 11.48 3.80
C GLY A 31 1.65 10.70 4.15
N ARG A 32 0.48 11.31 3.95
CA ARG A 32 -0.84 10.69 4.11
C ARG A 32 -1.17 9.83 2.90
N CYS A 33 -1.50 8.57 3.13
CA CYS A 33 -1.87 7.64 2.07
C CYS A 33 -2.67 6.45 2.60
N VAL A 34 -3.27 5.69 1.70
CA VAL A 34 -3.91 4.42 2.01
C VAL A 34 -3.03 3.28 1.54
N VAL A 35 -2.60 2.42 2.46
CA VAL A 35 -1.80 1.22 2.18
C VAL A 35 -2.73 0.02 2.12
N LYS A 36 -2.78 -0.66 0.97
CA LYS A 36 -3.68 -1.80 0.72
C LYS A 36 -2.90 -3.04 0.33
N ALA A 37 -3.20 -4.18 0.95
CA ALA A 37 -2.76 -5.49 0.49
C ALA A 37 -3.41 -5.81 -0.86
N SER A 38 -2.64 -6.34 -1.83
CA SER A 38 -3.14 -6.57 -3.19
C SER A 38 -4.10 -7.78 -3.29
N ARG A 39 -4.07 -8.67 -2.30
CA ARG A 39 -4.83 -9.93 -2.27
C ARG A 39 -5.71 -10.01 -1.02
N LEU A 40 -6.43 -11.13 -0.88
CA LEU A 40 -7.49 -11.31 0.12
C LEU A 40 -6.93 -11.43 1.56
N ALA A 41 -6.70 -10.30 2.21
CA ALA A 41 -6.20 -10.20 3.59
C ALA A 41 -7.33 -10.30 4.65
N ALA A 42 -8.30 -11.21 4.45
CA ALA A 42 -9.45 -11.43 5.34
C ALA A 42 -10.22 -10.15 5.74
N GLY A 43 -10.27 -9.15 4.85
CA GLY A 43 -10.92 -7.86 5.11
C GLY A 43 -10.12 -6.88 5.99
N LYS A 44 -8.88 -7.22 6.37
CA LYS A 44 -8.01 -6.41 7.26
C LYS A 44 -6.80 -5.78 6.55
N GLY A 45 -6.69 -5.95 5.24
CA GLY A 45 -5.54 -5.49 4.45
C GLY A 45 -5.58 -4.03 4.02
N VAL A 46 -6.23 -3.14 4.79
CA VAL A 46 -6.30 -1.71 4.46
C VAL A 46 -5.91 -0.91 5.68
N VAL A 47 -4.95 0.00 5.52
CA VAL A 47 -4.51 0.94 6.55
C VAL A 47 -4.58 2.36 5.98
N LEU A 48 -5.25 3.26 6.70
CA LEU A 48 -5.14 4.70 6.46
C LEU A 48 -3.98 5.20 7.31
N ALA A 49 -2.94 5.72 6.68
CA ALA A 49 -1.79 6.30 7.35
C ALA A 49 -1.87 7.82 7.24
N ASP A 50 -1.79 8.51 8.37
CA ASP A 50 -1.76 9.98 8.42
C ASP A 50 -0.31 10.51 8.37
N THR A 51 0.69 9.63 8.53
CA THR A 51 2.10 10.00 8.46
C THR A 51 2.92 9.00 7.64
N LYS A 52 4.08 9.45 7.13
CA LYS A 52 5.07 8.57 6.48
C LYS A 52 5.51 7.41 7.38
N VAL A 53 5.60 7.64 8.69
CA VAL A 53 6.02 6.63 9.66
C VAL A 53 4.97 5.53 9.77
N GLU A 54 3.69 5.90 9.89
CA GLU A 54 2.58 4.95 9.89
C GLU A 54 2.49 4.17 8.59
N ALA A 55 2.67 4.85 7.45
CA ALA A 55 2.66 4.20 6.14
C ALA A 55 3.78 3.13 6.05
N LYS A 56 5.01 3.48 6.42
CA LYS A 56 6.14 2.53 6.44
C LYS A 56 5.92 1.38 7.44
N ALA A 57 5.29 1.64 8.59
CA ALA A 57 4.93 0.60 9.54
C ALA A 57 3.90 -0.39 8.95
N ALA A 58 2.94 0.10 8.16
CA ALA A 58 2.00 -0.75 7.44
C ALA A 58 2.71 -1.60 6.37
N VAL A 59 3.65 -1.02 5.62
CA VAL A 59 4.50 -1.74 4.66
C VAL A 59 5.28 -2.87 5.33
N ASP A 60 5.94 -2.59 6.45
CA ASP A 60 6.66 -3.60 7.23
C ASP A 60 5.72 -4.73 7.70
N TYR A 61 4.56 -4.35 8.23
CA TYR A 61 3.56 -5.32 8.71
C TYR A 61 3.03 -6.23 7.59
N PHE A 62 2.80 -5.68 6.39
CA PHE A 62 2.24 -6.43 5.26
C PHE A 62 3.30 -7.26 4.55
N MET A 63 4.42 -6.64 4.15
CA MET A 63 5.39 -7.21 3.21
C MET A 63 6.57 -7.91 3.89
N VAL A 64 6.98 -7.45 5.07
CA VAL A 64 8.17 -7.96 5.78
C VAL A 64 7.76 -9.00 6.83
N LYS A 65 6.88 -8.60 7.75
CA LYS A 65 6.32 -9.50 8.77
C LYS A 65 5.35 -10.53 8.21
N ARG A 66 4.91 -10.35 6.95
CA ARG A 66 3.98 -11.23 6.24
C ARG A 66 2.74 -11.54 7.08
N ALA A 67 2.17 -10.52 7.74
CA ALA A 67 1.06 -10.71 8.68
C ALA A 67 -0.20 -11.33 8.05
N PHE A 68 -0.32 -11.25 6.72
CA PHE A 68 -1.40 -11.87 5.93
C PHE A 68 -0.88 -12.93 4.95
N GLY A 69 0.32 -13.48 5.18
CA GLY A 69 0.97 -14.43 4.29
C GLY A 69 1.17 -13.87 2.88
N GLU A 70 0.82 -14.64 1.87
CA GLU A 70 0.89 -14.24 0.46
C GLU A 70 -0.01 -13.05 0.12
N ALA A 71 -0.98 -12.72 0.98
CA ALA A 71 -1.90 -11.64 0.69
C ALA A 71 -1.24 -10.25 0.74
N GLY A 72 -0.18 -10.11 1.54
CA GLY A 72 0.58 -8.87 1.74
C GLY A 72 1.90 -8.81 0.97
N GLU A 73 2.13 -9.72 0.01
CA GLU A 73 3.36 -9.77 -0.77
C GLU A 73 3.55 -8.57 -1.70
N GLU A 74 2.44 -8.07 -2.23
CA GLU A 74 2.38 -6.88 -3.05
C GLU A 74 1.33 -5.94 -2.46
N ILE A 75 1.54 -4.65 -2.59
CA ILE A 75 0.62 -3.64 -2.06
C ILE A 75 0.29 -2.58 -3.09
N VAL A 76 -0.82 -1.88 -2.85
CA VAL A 76 -1.23 -0.68 -3.57
C VAL A 76 -1.22 0.49 -2.60
N ILE A 77 -0.65 1.61 -3.03
CA ILE A 77 -0.74 2.90 -2.32
C ILE A 77 -1.64 3.84 -3.12
N GLU A 78 -2.60 4.44 -2.43
CA GLU A 78 -3.51 5.50 -2.90
C GLU A 78 -3.35 6.80 -2.11
#